data_AF-A0A2M8P5L5-F1
#
_entry.id   AF-A0A2M8P5L5-F1
#
_cell.length_a   1.000
_cell.length_b   1.000
_cell.length_c   1.000
_cell.angle_alpha   90.00
_cell.angle_beta   90.00
_cell.angle_gamma   90.00
#
_symmetry.space_group_name_H-M   'P 1'
#
loop_
_entity.id
_entity.type
_entity.pdbx_description
1 polymer ?
#
loop_
_entity_poly.entity_id
_entity_poly.type
_entity_poly.pdbx_seq_one_letter_code
_entity_poly.pdbx_strand_id
1 'polypeptide(L)'
;MSSIVAHLGEEPVISGETGICNVFYTHCNLKCRFCQNHQISQPGKNTPFVQSRSLETVLEEIEHFLSQGITHVGFVSPGHFIPQT
;
A
#
# COMPACT_ATOMS: atom_id res chain seq x y z
N MET A 1 -6.85 -6.03 3.26
CA MET A 1 -5.61 -6.69 2.81
C MET A 1 -4.66 -5.61 2.34
N SER A 2 -3.38 -5.64 2.69
CA SER A 2 -2.41 -4.62 2.26
C SER A 2 -1.20 -5.22 1.56
N SER A 3 -0.73 -4.55 0.51
CA SER A 3 0.55 -4.83 -0.13
C SER A 3 1.58 -3.85 0.41
N ILE A 4 2.76 -4.34 0.79
CA ILE A 4 3.87 -3.53 1.30
C ILE A 4 5.01 -3.66 0.31
N VAL A 5 5.48 -2.53 -0.21
CA VAL A 5 6.46 -2.50 -1.30
C VAL A 5 7.35 -1.28 -1.19
N ALA A 6 8.63 -1.44 -1.52
CA ALA A 6 9.56 -0.34 -1.70
C ALA A 6 9.34 0.33 -3.07
N HIS A 7 8.95 1.60 -3.07
CA HIS A 7 8.84 2.43 -4.27
C HIS A 7 10.02 3.37 -4.35
N LEU A 8 10.81 3.25 -5.43
CA LEU A 8 12.08 3.98 -5.57
C LEU A 8 12.03 5.18 -6.52
N GLY A 9 10.91 5.41 -7.25
CA GLY A 9 10.95 6.37 -8.36
C GLY A 9 9.67 7.11 -8.73
N GLU A 10 8.53 6.85 -8.10
CA GLU A 10 7.27 7.47 -8.55
C GLU A 10 7.09 8.92 -8.04
N GLU A 11 7.66 9.24 -6.87
CA GLU A 11 7.55 10.58 -6.25
C GLU A 11 8.92 11.09 -5.76
N PRO A 12 9.83 11.53 -6.66
CA PRO A 12 11.22 11.86 -6.31
C PRO A 12 11.38 12.92 -5.21
N VAL A 13 10.39 13.81 -5.07
CA VAL A 13 10.37 14.84 -4.01
C VAL A 13 10.18 14.25 -2.62
N ILE A 14 9.49 13.11 -2.52
CA ILE A 14 9.14 12.44 -1.26
C ILE A 14 10.08 11.24 -1.04
N SER A 15 10.30 10.43 -2.06
CA SER A 15 11.13 9.23 -1.96
C SER A 15 12.64 9.52 -1.89
N GLY A 16 13.06 10.69 -2.37
CA GLY A 16 14.49 11.06 -2.45
C GLY A 16 15.31 9.97 -3.14
N GLU A 17 16.55 9.79 -2.68
CA GLU A 17 17.47 8.76 -3.19
C GLU A 17 17.22 7.36 -2.58
N THR A 18 16.49 7.29 -1.47
CA THR A 18 16.36 6.06 -0.67
C THR A 18 15.06 5.30 -0.90
N GLY A 19 14.05 5.92 -1.49
CA GLY A 19 12.73 5.33 -1.72
C GLY A 19 11.73 5.62 -0.61
N ILE A 20 10.52 5.08 -0.77
CA ILE A 20 9.43 5.08 0.21
C ILE A 20 8.85 3.67 0.34
N CYS A 21 8.62 3.22 1.57
CA CYS A 21 7.91 1.99 1.87
C CYS A 21 6.41 2.29 1.83
N ASN A 22 5.71 1.84 0.79
CA ASN A 22 4.28 2.07 0.64
C ASN A 22 3.47 0.87 1.11
N VAL A 23 2.52 1.14 2.00
CA VAL A 23 1.48 0.21 2.45
C VAL A 23 0.19 0.54 1.71
N PHE A 24 -0.17 -0.27 0.73
CA PHE A 24 -1.39 -0.10 -0.08
C PHE A 24 -2.57 -0.83 0.53
N TYR A 25 -3.71 -0.18 0.65
CA TYR A 25 -4.96 -0.81 1.08
C TYR A 25 -5.80 -1.26 -0.12
N THR A 26 -6.45 -2.42 -0.01
CA THR A 26 -7.39 -2.94 -1.00
C THR A 26 -8.83 -2.46 -0.75
N HIS A 27 -9.75 -2.77 -1.67
CA HIS A 27 -11.20 -2.50 -1.58
C HIS A 27 -11.64 -1.05 -1.81
N CYS A 28 -11.19 -0.45 -2.91
CA CYS A 28 -11.80 0.76 -3.45
C CYS A 28 -13.25 0.49 -3.86
N ASN A 29 -14.18 1.32 -3.41
CA ASN A 29 -15.56 1.33 -3.89
C ASN A 29 -15.77 2.21 -5.14
N LEU A 30 -14.76 2.99 -5.53
CA LEU A 30 -14.78 3.81 -6.74
C LEU A 30 -14.43 2.98 -7.98
N LYS A 31 -14.89 3.42 -9.15
CA LYS A 31 -14.68 2.74 -10.45
C LYS A 31 -13.94 3.63 -11.45
N CYS A 32 -12.88 4.28 -10.99
CA CYS A 32 -12.13 5.25 -11.79
C CYS A 32 -11.49 4.55 -13.00
N ARG A 33 -11.85 5.00 -14.21
CA ARG A 33 -11.35 4.42 -15.48
C ARG A 33 -9.85 4.65 -15.71
N PHE A 34 -9.26 5.57 -14.95
CA PHE A 34 -7.85 5.96 -15.02
C PHE A 34 -7.06 5.53 -13.78
N CYS A 35 -7.59 4.65 -12.93
CA CYS A 35 -6.91 4.25 -11.70
C CYS A 35 -5.63 3.44 -11.99
N GLN A 36 -4.47 4.01 -11.70
CA GLN A 36 -3.18 3.30 -11.78
C GLN A 36 -3.13 2.11 -10.81
N ASN A 37 -3.77 2.26 -9.64
CA ASN A 37 -3.83 1.24 -8.60
C ASN A 37 -5.00 0.26 -8.76
N HIS A 38 -5.67 0.20 -9.92
CA HIS A 38 -6.89 -0.59 -10.12
C HIS A 38 -6.73 -2.06 -9.70
N GLN A 39 -5.61 -2.69 -10.06
CA GLN A 39 -5.35 -4.11 -9.76
C GLN A 39 -5.28 -4.40 -8.26
N ILE A 40 -4.74 -3.47 -7.47
CA ILE A 40 -4.63 -3.58 -6.01
C ILE A 40 -5.93 -3.12 -5.34
N SER A 41 -6.55 -2.06 -5.88
CA SER A 41 -7.76 -1.44 -5.36
C SER A 41 -9.01 -2.29 -5.52
N GLN A 42 -9.16 -2.98 -6.66
CA GLN A 42 -10.32 -3.81 -7.01
C GLN A 42 -9.85 -5.23 -7.33
N PRO A 43 -9.43 -6.01 -6.31
CA PRO A 43 -9.08 -7.41 -6.53
C PRO A 43 -10.31 -8.14 -7.11
N GLY A 44 -10.12 -8.87 -8.20
CA GLY A 44 -11.17 -9.65 -8.86
C GLY A 44 -11.78 -10.73 -7.95
N LYS A 45 -12.91 -11.30 -8.36
CA LYS A 45 -13.63 -12.33 -7.58
C LYS A 45 -12.81 -13.58 -7.27
N ASN A 46 -11.77 -13.85 -8.07
CA ASN A 46 -10.89 -15.01 -7.94
C ASN A 46 -9.53 -14.67 -7.33
N THR A 47 -9.30 -13.42 -6.93
CA THR A 47 -8.09 -13.10 -6.16
C THR A 47 -8.25 -13.82 -4.81
N PRO A 48 -7.31 -14.68 -4.42
CA PRO A 48 -7.36 -15.27 -3.11
C PRO A 48 -7.52 -14.14 -2.11
N PHE A 49 -8.48 -14.24 -1.19
CA PHE A 49 -8.43 -13.44 0.02
C PHE A 49 -7.11 -13.78 0.68
N VAL A 50 -6.09 -12.97 0.44
CA VAL A 50 -4.85 -13.10 1.17
C VAL A 50 -5.30 -12.91 2.64
N GLN A 51 -4.96 -13.87 3.49
CA GLN A 51 -5.43 -13.94 4.87
C GLN A 51 -5.18 -12.63 5.61
N SER A 52 -6.08 -12.23 6.51
CA SER A 52 -5.83 -11.11 7.42
C SER A 52 -4.42 -11.22 8.02
N ARG A 53 -3.52 -10.32 7.65
CA ARG A 53 -2.20 -10.23 8.27
C ARG A 53 -2.37 -9.64 9.66
N SER A 54 -1.64 -10.17 10.63
CA SER A 54 -1.59 -9.55 11.94
C SER A 54 -0.83 -8.22 11.84
N LEU A 55 -1.07 -7.34 12.81
CA LEU A 55 -0.38 -6.05 12.86
C LEU A 55 1.13 -6.26 13.01
N GLU A 56 1.53 -7.26 13.78
CA GLU A 56 2.93 -7.63 14.04
C GLU A 56 3.64 -7.98 12.73
N THR A 57 3.06 -8.86 11.91
CA THR A 57 3.65 -9.25 10.61
C THR A 57 3.73 -8.08 9.61
N VAL A 58 2.85 -7.08 9.75
CA VAL A 58 2.92 -5.85 8.93
C VAL A 58 4.05 -4.95 9.40
N LEU A 59 4.20 -4.78 10.72
CA LEU A 59 5.26 -3.98 11.31
C LEU A 59 6.65 -4.55 11.02
N GLU A 60 6.82 -5.87 11.15
CA GLU A 60 8.09 -6.55 10.84
C GLU A 60 8.54 -6.30 9.39
N GLU A 61 7.62 -6.31 8.43
CA GLU A 61 7.95 -6.05 7.02
C GLU A 61 8.29 -4.57 6.77
N ILE A 62 7.60 -3.65 7.46
CA ILE A 62 7.94 -2.22 7.39
C ILE A 62 9.33 -1.98 7.98
N GLU A 63 9.61 -2.53 9.17
CA GLU A 63 10.92 -2.44 9.82
C GLU A 63 12.04 -3.03 8.96
N HIS A 64 11.78 -4.14 8.26
CA HIS A 64 12.70 -4.70 7.30
C HIS A 64 13.10 -3.69 6.22
N PHE A 65 12.13 -3.02 5.58
CA PHE A 65 12.41 -2.00 4.58
C PHE A 65 13.15 -0.78 5.15
N LEU A 66 12.79 -0.34 6.36
CA LEU A 66 13.47 0.76 7.04
C LEU A 66 14.93 0.42 7.34
N SER A 67 15.22 -0.82 7.75
CA SER A 67 16.59 -1.29 8.00
C SER A 67 17.48 -1.29 6.74
N GLN A 68 16.89 -1.28 5.55
CA GLN A 68 17.60 -1.21 4.26
C GLN A 68 17.94 0.23 3.84
N GLY A 69 17.61 1.23 4.66
CA GLY A 69 17.91 2.64 4.42
C GLY A 69 16.76 3.46 3.87
N ILE A 70 15.58 2.86 3.65
CA ILE A 70 14.36 3.61 3.35
C ILE A 70 13.98 4.42 4.59
N THR A 71 13.68 5.71 4.40
CA THR A 71 13.43 6.65 5.51
C THR A 71 11.98 7.07 5.65
N HIS A 72 11.13 6.71 4.68
CA HIS A 72 9.74 7.15 4.59
C HIS A 72 8.79 5.95 4.52
N VAL A 73 7.64 6.07 5.18
CA VAL A 73 6.54 5.12 5.08
C VAL A 73 5.29 5.85 4.60
N GLY A 74 4.70 5.38 3.51
CA GLY A 74 3.47 5.91 2.92
C GLY A 74 2.30 4.96 3.13
N PHE A 75 1.15 5.50 3.52
CA PHE A 75 -0.08 4.74 3.66
C PHE A 75 -1.04 5.14 2.53
N VAL A 76 -1.17 4.26 1.54
CA VAL A 76 -1.92 4.55 0.30
C VAL A 76 -3.27 3.87 0.35
N SER A 77 -4.33 4.65 0.61
CA SER A 77 -5.69 4.14 0.63
C SER A 77 -6.40 4.38 -0.72
N PRO A 78 -7.36 3.51 -1.09
CA PRO A 78 -8.08 3.63 -2.35
C PRO A 78 -9.12 4.77 -2.41
N GLY A 79 -9.18 5.68 -1.45
CA GLY A 79 -10.10 6.83 -1.43
C GLY A 79 -10.33 7.38 -0.01
N HIS A 80 -11.19 8.39 0.10
CA HIS A 80 -11.65 8.87 1.41
C HIS A 80 -12.44 7.76 2.11
N PHE A 81 -11.83 7.14 3.12
CA PHE A 81 -12.53 6.24 4.02
C PHE A 81 -13.31 7.11 5.02
N ILE A 82 -14.61 7.29 4.77
CA ILE A 82 -15.52 7.84 5.78
C ILE A 82 -15.92 6.66 6.66
N PRO A 83 -15.57 6.63 7.96
CA PRO A 83 -16.03 5.60 8.86
C PRO A 83 -17.56 5.60 8.85
N GLN A 84 -18.18 4.54 8.35
CA GLN A 84 -19.62 4.36 8.52
C GLN A 84 -19.84 3.80 9.92
N THR A 85 -20.45 4.63 10.76
CA THR A 85 -20.88 4.28 12.12
C THR A 85 -22.19 3.53 12.09
#